data_AF-A0A3D4YIZ9-F1
#
_entry.id   AF-A0A3D4YIZ9-F1
#
_cell.length_a   1.000
_cell.length_b   1.000
_cell.length_c   1.000
_cell.angle_alpha   90.00
_cell.angle_beta   90.00
_cell.angle_gamma   90.00
#
_symmetry.space_group_name_H-M   'P 1'
#
loop_
_entity.id
_entity.type
_entity.pdbx_description
1 polymer ?
#
loop_
_entity_poly.entity_id
_entity_poly.type
_entity_poly.pdbx_seq_one_letter_code
_entity_poly.pdbx_strand_id
1 'polypeptide(L)'
;MAANVVSPANDFSHLSPKRISFVTGGIITAIIGILMMPWKLYAGAGAYIFTWLIGYSSLMGALGGILICDYWLLRKQRLDVDDLFRMNGRYSYWGGVNPRAVVALVLAILPVVPGFVRAAVTPGGRVAHPDFFDQLYSYAWFVTFGLSFLIYWLLMRREVVAPVNAKS
;
A
#
# COMPACT_ATOMS: atom_id res chain seq x y z
N MET A 1 -13.10 -13.15 -14.31
CA MET A 1 -11.66 -13.29 -14.67
C MET A 1 -11.10 -12.10 -15.47
N ALA A 2 -11.80 -10.95 -15.55
CA ALA A 2 -11.26 -9.72 -16.19
C ALA A 2 -10.58 -8.76 -15.19
N ALA A 3 -10.96 -8.78 -13.91
CA ALA A 3 -10.43 -7.89 -12.88
C ALA A 3 -8.98 -8.21 -12.44
N ASN A 4 -8.49 -9.44 -12.65
CA ASN A 4 -7.16 -9.87 -12.19
C ASN A 4 -6.06 -9.63 -13.23
N VAL A 5 -6.40 -9.16 -14.44
CA VAL A 5 -5.47 -8.94 -15.56
C VAL A 5 -5.42 -7.47 -15.99
N VAL A 6 -6.54 -6.75 -15.88
CA VAL A 6 -6.62 -5.33 -16.27
C VAL A 6 -5.90 -4.40 -15.26
N SER A 7 -5.98 -4.69 -13.96
CA SER A 7 -5.29 -3.88 -12.93
C SER A 7 -3.75 -3.95 -13.03
N PRO A 8 -3.10 -5.14 -13.13
CA PRO A 8 -1.66 -5.21 -13.32
C PRO A 8 -1.21 -4.57 -14.64
N ALA A 9 -1.94 -4.79 -15.73
CA ALA A 9 -1.61 -4.23 -17.04
C ALA A 9 -1.62 -2.69 -17.07
N ASN A 10 -2.53 -2.06 -16.32
CA ASN A 10 -2.61 -0.61 -16.18
C ASN A 10 -1.61 -0.02 -15.17
N ASP A 11 -1.24 -0.79 -14.13
CA ASP A 11 -0.18 -0.40 -13.19
C ASP A 11 1.19 -0.42 -13.88
N PHE A 12 1.44 -1.41 -14.75
CA PHE A 12 2.70 -1.53 -15.50
C PHE A 12 2.89 -0.49 -16.61
N SER A 13 1.81 0.01 -17.24
CA SER A 13 1.90 1.05 -18.27
C SER A 13 2.21 2.45 -17.71
N HIS A 14 1.93 2.69 -16.42
CA HIS A 14 2.07 4.02 -15.79
C HIS A 14 3.28 4.17 -14.84
N LEU A 15 3.94 3.08 -14.43
CA LEU A 15 4.91 3.14 -13.33
C LEU A 15 6.31 3.70 -13.64
N SER A 16 6.86 3.64 -14.87
CA SER A 16 8.12 4.35 -15.24
C SER A 16 8.67 3.94 -16.62
N PRO A 17 8.70 4.84 -17.63
CA PRO A 17 9.42 4.60 -18.88
C PRO A 17 10.93 4.90 -18.84
N LYS A 18 11.46 5.64 -17.84
CA LYS A 18 12.82 6.23 -17.97
C LYS A 18 13.76 6.25 -16.76
N ARG A 19 13.37 5.99 -15.50
CA ARG A 19 14.34 6.14 -14.37
C ARG A 19 14.30 5.09 -13.27
N ILE A 20 13.37 4.14 -13.31
CA ILE A 20 13.47 2.87 -12.58
C ILE A 20 13.18 1.81 -13.62
N SER A 21 14.16 0.96 -13.92
CA SER A 21 13.94 -0.12 -14.87
C SER A 21 12.88 -1.05 -14.28
N PHE A 22 11.81 -1.32 -15.04
CA PHE A 22 10.83 -2.39 -14.80
C PHE A 22 11.53 -3.70 -14.39
N VAL A 23 12.75 -3.89 -14.88
CA VAL A 23 13.63 -5.02 -14.57
C VAL A 23 14.10 -5.02 -13.12
N THR A 24 14.46 -3.88 -12.51
CA THR A 24 14.93 -3.84 -11.12
C THR A 24 13.79 -4.05 -10.13
N GLY A 25 12.64 -3.41 -10.36
CA GLY A 25 11.42 -3.66 -9.56
C GLY A 25 10.92 -5.09 -9.73
N GLY A 26 10.96 -5.63 -10.95
CA GLY A 26 10.63 -7.02 -11.25
C GLY A 26 11.60 -8.03 -10.63
N ILE A 27 12.90 -7.75 -10.61
CA ILE A 27 13.92 -8.61 -9.98
C ILE A 27 13.77 -8.59 -8.45
N ILE A 28 13.56 -7.42 -7.83
CA ILE A 28 13.32 -7.34 -6.38
C ILE A 28 12.03 -8.10 -6.03
N THR A 29 10.97 -7.91 -6.81
CA THR A 29 9.70 -8.62 -6.62
C THR A 29 9.83 -10.13 -6.85
N ALA A 30 10.63 -10.57 -7.83
CA ALA A 30 10.89 -11.98 -8.09
C ALA A 30 11.75 -12.63 -7.00
N ILE A 31 12.79 -11.94 -6.51
CA ILE A 31 13.63 -12.41 -5.40
C ILE A 31 12.79 -12.50 -4.13
N ILE A 32 11.99 -11.48 -3.81
CA ILE A 32 11.07 -11.52 -2.67
C ILE A 32 10.05 -12.65 -2.88
N GLY A 33 9.45 -12.77 -4.06
CA GLY A 33 8.49 -13.83 -4.39
C GLY A 33 9.06 -15.25 -4.24
N ILE A 34 10.33 -15.47 -4.54
CA ILE A 34 11.02 -16.75 -4.32
C ILE A 34 11.34 -16.95 -2.84
N LEU A 35 11.87 -15.92 -2.15
CA LEU A 35 12.17 -15.96 -0.72
C LEU A 35 10.93 -16.18 0.15
N MET A 36 9.77 -15.72 -0.33
CA MET A 36 8.49 -15.93 0.30
C MET A 36 8.02 -17.39 0.28
N MET A 37 8.71 -18.27 -0.47
CA MET A 37 8.42 -19.72 -0.53
C MET A 37 6.92 -20.01 -0.72
N PRO A 38 6.29 -19.57 -1.84
CA PRO A 38 4.85 -19.66 -2.03
C PRO A 38 4.32 -21.10 -1.90
N TRP A 39 5.14 -22.11 -2.21
CA TRP A 39 4.80 -23.52 -2.01
C TRP A 39 4.55 -23.90 -0.54
N LYS A 40 5.18 -23.23 0.43
CA LYS A 40 4.86 -23.42 1.86
C LYS A 40 3.51 -22.82 2.24
N LEU A 41 3.07 -21.75 1.58
CA LEU A 41 1.76 -21.14 1.80
C LEU A 41 0.62 -22.00 1.23
N TYR A 42 0.85 -22.67 0.10
CA TYR A 42 -0.11 -23.61 -0.49
C TYR A 42 -0.17 -24.96 0.22
N ALA A 43 0.86 -25.33 0.98
CA ALA A 43 0.91 -26.60 1.71
C ALA A 43 -0.13 -26.71 2.84
N GLY A 44 -0.74 -25.60 3.28
CA GLY A 44 -1.79 -25.62 4.29
C GLY A 44 -2.73 -24.41 4.25
N ALA A 45 -4.04 -24.67 4.22
CA ALA A 45 -5.08 -23.63 4.17
C ALA A 45 -4.98 -22.60 5.30
N GLY A 46 -4.50 -23.01 6.49
CA GLY A 46 -4.29 -22.12 7.62
C GLY A 46 -3.19 -21.07 7.37
N ALA A 47 -2.05 -21.48 6.82
CA ALA A 47 -0.97 -20.53 6.49
C ALA A 47 -1.39 -19.56 5.38
N TYR A 48 -2.17 -20.03 4.40
CA TYR A 48 -2.73 -19.15 3.37
C TYR A 48 -3.65 -18.06 3.96
N ILE A 49 -4.61 -18.45 4.81
CA ILE A 49 -5.57 -17.51 5.37
C ILE A 49 -4.93 -16.61 6.42
N PHE A 50 -4.25 -17.20 7.42
CA PHE A 50 -3.80 -16.47 8.60
C PHE A 50 -2.45 -15.79 8.43
N THR A 51 -1.65 -16.14 7.42
CA THR A 51 -0.35 -15.48 7.18
C THR A 51 -0.38 -14.66 5.89
N TRP A 52 -0.85 -15.23 4.79
CA TRP A 52 -0.78 -14.53 3.51
C TRP A 52 -1.91 -13.54 3.31
N LEU A 53 -3.16 -13.96 3.47
CA LEU A 53 -4.32 -13.12 3.19
C LEU A 53 -4.40 -11.91 4.15
N ILE A 54 -4.10 -12.12 5.43
CA ILE A 54 -4.05 -11.03 6.43
C ILE A 54 -2.90 -10.06 6.13
N GLY A 55 -1.71 -10.58 5.81
CA GLY A 55 -0.56 -9.74 5.44
C GLY A 55 -0.79 -8.93 4.17
N TYR A 56 -1.39 -9.53 3.14
CA TYR A 56 -1.78 -8.82 1.93
C TYR A 56 -2.84 -7.75 2.22
N SER A 57 -3.83 -8.09 3.06
CA SER A 57 -4.89 -7.15 3.47
C SER A 57 -4.32 -5.95 4.22
N SER A 58 -3.24 -6.11 4.99
CA SER A 58 -2.59 -4.99 5.69
C SER A 58 -2.04 -3.93 4.71
N LEU A 59 -1.44 -4.37 3.60
CA LEU A 59 -0.94 -3.46 2.56
C LEU A 59 -2.09 -2.74 1.87
N MET A 60 -3.17 -3.48 1.54
CA MET A 60 -4.36 -2.91 0.91
C MET A 60 -5.09 -1.92 1.82
N GLY A 61 -5.16 -2.21 3.12
CA GLY A 61 -5.69 -1.28 4.13
C GLY A 61 -4.90 0.02 4.13
N ALA A 62 -3.56 -0.06 4.16
CA ALA A 62 -2.69 1.12 4.17
C ALA A 62 -2.86 1.99 2.91
N LEU A 63 -2.86 1.37 1.72
CA LEU A 63 -3.08 2.07 0.46
C LEU A 63 -4.49 2.69 0.40
N GLY A 64 -5.51 1.94 0.80
CA GLY A 64 -6.88 2.41 0.87
C GLY A 64 -7.03 3.64 1.78
N GLY A 65 -6.42 3.63 2.95
CA GLY A 65 -6.46 4.75 3.89
C GLY A 65 -5.83 6.03 3.31
N ILE A 66 -4.70 5.91 2.61
CA ILE A 66 -4.04 7.04 1.93
C ILE A 66 -4.95 7.59 0.82
N LEU A 67 -5.46 6.72 -0.06
CA LEU A 67 -6.28 7.13 -1.20
C LEU A 67 -7.60 7.77 -0.76
N ILE A 68 -8.27 7.19 0.24
CA ILE A 68 -9.51 7.77 0.78
C ILE A 68 -9.23 9.13 1.43
N CYS A 69 -8.17 9.25 2.23
CA CYS A 69 -7.79 10.53 2.81
C CYS A 69 -7.47 11.58 1.74
N ASP A 70 -6.69 11.21 0.73
CA ASP A 70 -6.28 12.11 -0.35
C ASP A 70 -7.48 12.61 -1.14
N TYR A 71 -8.32 11.70 -1.65
CA TYR A 71 -9.40 12.04 -2.54
C TYR A 71 -10.58 12.70 -1.80
N TRP A 72 -11.06 12.09 -0.72
CA TRP A 72 -12.28 12.55 -0.05
C TRP A 72 -12.03 13.71 0.91
N LEU A 73 -10.98 13.63 1.74
CA LEU A 73 -10.77 14.60 2.81
C LEU A 73 -9.93 15.81 2.36
N LEU A 74 -8.78 15.57 1.71
CA LEU A 74 -7.85 16.64 1.33
C LEU A 74 -8.26 17.34 0.04
N ARG A 75 -8.62 16.56 -0.99
CA ARG A 75 -8.98 17.11 -2.32
C ARG A 75 -10.47 17.34 -2.52
N LYS A 76 -11.31 16.91 -1.58
CA LYS A 76 -12.77 17.09 -1.63
C LYS A 76 -13.37 16.62 -2.96
N GLN A 77 -12.92 15.47 -3.45
CA GLN A 77 -13.33 14.84 -4.72
C GLN A 77 -12.94 15.64 -5.97
N ARG A 78 -12.07 16.65 -5.87
CA ARG A 78 -11.62 17.48 -6.98
C ARG A 78 -10.19 17.10 -7.39
N LEU A 79 -10.08 16.38 -8.50
CA LEU A 79 -8.81 16.11 -9.16
C LEU A 79 -8.70 16.94 -10.44
N ASP A 80 -7.56 17.59 -10.61
CA ASP A 80 -7.16 18.17 -11.90
C ASP A 80 -6.69 17.03 -12.82
N VAL A 81 -7.50 16.73 -13.84
CA VAL A 81 -7.23 15.64 -14.79
C VAL A 81 -6.09 16.02 -15.74
N ASP A 82 -5.96 17.30 -16.10
CA ASP A 82 -4.91 17.74 -17.03
C ASP A 82 -3.53 17.57 -16.37
N ASP A 83 -3.42 17.95 -15.10
CA ASP A 83 -2.17 17.82 -14.34
C ASP A 83 -1.84 16.37 -13.98
N LEU A 84 -2.80 15.43 -13.99
CA LEU A 84 -2.54 13.99 -13.84
C LEU A 84 -1.76 13.42 -15.03
N PHE A 85 -1.90 13.99 -16.23
CA PHE A 85 -1.19 13.58 -17.44
C PHE A 85 0.08 14.39 -17.72
N ARG A 86 0.47 15.32 -16.82
CA ARG A 86 1.67 16.16 -16.98
C ARG A 86 2.82 15.72 -16.08
N MET A 87 3.99 15.52 -16.68
CA MET A 87 5.21 15.14 -15.95
C MET A 87 5.67 16.19 -14.92
N ASN A 88 5.41 17.48 -15.19
CA ASN A 88 5.71 18.61 -14.30
C ASN A 88 4.43 19.26 -13.73
N GLY A 89 3.36 18.48 -13.56
CA GLY A 89 2.11 18.94 -12.96
C GLY A 89 2.16 19.01 -11.44
N ARG A 90 1.05 19.45 -10.83
CA ARG A 90 0.83 19.52 -9.39
C ARG A 90 1.05 18.20 -8.63
N TYR A 91 0.98 17.06 -9.31
CA TYR A 91 1.21 15.72 -8.75
C TYR A 91 2.64 15.19 -8.99
N SER A 92 3.57 16.02 -9.47
CA SER A 92 4.95 15.59 -9.73
C SER A 92 5.76 15.36 -8.44
N TYR A 93 5.38 16.01 -7.32
CA TYR A 93 6.04 15.89 -6.01
C TYR A 93 7.58 15.88 -6.12
N TRP A 94 8.25 14.91 -5.49
CA TRP A 94 9.70 14.74 -5.59
C TRP A 94 10.03 13.64 -6.60
N GLY A 95 10.19 14.04 -7.88
CA GLY A 95 10.58 13.12 -8.95
C GLY A 95 9.51 12.08 -9.32
N GLY A 96 8.23 12.44 -9.18
CA GLY A 96 7.07 11.57 -9.42
C GLY A 96 6.57 10.83 -8.17
N VAL A 97 7.26 10.95 -7.03
CA VAL A 97 6.90 10.24 -5.79
C VAL A 97 6.50 11.23 -4.71
N ASN A 98 5.37 10.97 -4.04
CA ASN A 98 4.99 11.68 -2.83
C ASN A 98 5.71 11.06 -1.60
N PRO A 99 6.79 11.68 -1.06
CA PRO A 99 7.51 11.11 0.07
C PRO A 99 6.64 10.99 1.32
N ARG A 100 5.63 11.85 1.47
CA ARG A 100 4.70 11.81 2.61
C ARG A 100 3.77 10.61 2.53
N ALA A 101 3.33 10.24 1.32
CA ALA A 101 2.57 9.01 1.10
C ALA A 101 3.41 7.77 1.43
N VAL A 102 4.69 7.76 1.02
CA VAL A 102 5.62 6.65 1.35
C VAL A 102 5.84 6.55 2.86
N VAL A 103 6.07 7.67 3.54
CA VAL A 103 6.23 7.69 5.01
C VAL A 103 4.97 7.19 5.70
N ALA A 104 3.78 7.65 5.27
CA ALA A 104 2.51 7.19 5.82
C ALA A 104 2.31 5.68 5.63
N LEU A 105 2.67 5.15 4.47
CA LEU A 105 2.60 3.72 4.16
C LEU A 105 3.52 2.91 5.09
N VAL A 106 4.79 3.28 5.19
CA VAL A 106 5.78 2.56 6.01
C VAL A 106 5.39 2.60 7.49
N LEU A 107 5.03 3.77 8.02
CA LEU A 107 4.68 3.93 9.43
C LEU A 107 3.37 3.22 9.79
N ALA A 108 2.42 3.09 8.85
CA ALA A 108 1.18 2.36 9.09
C ALA A 108 1.39 0.84 9.12
N ILE A 109 2.31 0.30 8.32
CA ILE A 109 2.57 -1.15 8.24
C ILE A 109 3.48 -1.61 9.38
N LEU A 110 4.45 -0.79 9.80
CA LEU A 110 5.49 -1.16 10.77
C LEU A 110 4.98 -1.83 12.06
N PRO A 111 3.88 -1.37 12.70
CA PRO A 111 3.35 -1.99 13.92
C PRO A 111 2.84 -3.43 13.72
N VAL A 112 2.44 -3.76 12.49
CA VAL A 112 1.81 -5.04 12.12
C VAL A 112 2.86 -6.11 11.75
N VAL A 113 4.08 -5.70 11.41
CA VAL A 113 5.19 -6.58 10.99
C VAL A 113 5.54 -7.65 12.02
N PRO A 114 5.65 -7.38 13.34
CA PRO A 114 5.99 -8.41 14.32
C PRO A 114 4.99 -9.57 14.36
N GLY A 115 3.69 -9.28 14.31
CA GLY A 115 2.64 -10.29 14.28
C GLY A 115 2.63 -11.09 12.96
N PHE A 116 2.90 -10.43 11.83
CA PHE A 116 3.09 -11.10 10.54
C PHE A 116 4.24 -12.10 10.58
N VAL A 117 5.41 -11.69 11.09
CA VAL A 117 6.60 -12.56 11.17
C VAL A 117 6.31 -13.80 12.03
N ARG A 118 5.63 -13.63 13.16
CA ARG A 118 5.25 -14.74 14.04
C ARG A 118 4.23 -15.68 13.40
N ALA A 119 3.23 -15.14 12.70
CA ALA A 119 2.32 -15.94 11.89
C ALA A 119 3.05 -16.69 10.76
N ALA A 120 4.10 -16.12 10.18
CA ALA A 120 4.86 -16.74 9.08
C ALA A 120 5.75 -17.90 9.51
N VAL A 121 6.31 -17.86 10.72
CA VAL A 121 7.16 -18.94 11.25
C VAL A 121 6.35 -20.03 11.98
N THR A 122 5.06 -19.80 12.25
CA THR A 122 4.21 -20.75 12.96
C THR A 122 3.49 -21.70 11.99
N PRO A 123 3.58 -23.03 12.16
CA PRO A 123 2.83 -23.98 11.35
C PRO A 123 1.32 -23.71 11.39
N GLY A 124 0.71 -23.50 10.22
CA GLY A 124 -0.72 -23.20 10.10
C GLY A 124 -1.11 -21.75 10.39
N GLY A 125 -0.16 -20.85 10.64
CA GLY A 125 -0.39 -19.40 10.76
C GLY A 125 -1.10 -18.93 12.03
N ARG A 126 -1.45 -19.85 12.94
CA ARG A 126 -2.12 -19.53 14.22
C ARG A 126 -1.15 -19.71 15.39
N VAL A 127 -0.83 -18.60 16.02
CA VAL A 127 -0.02 -18.57 17.24
C VAL A 127 -0.85 -19.07 18.41
N ALA A 128 -0.36 -20.08 19.14
CA ALA A 128 -1.09 -20.72 20.24
C ALA A 128 -1.33 -19.78 21.45
N HIS A 129 -0.39 -18.85 21.70
CA HIS A 129 -0.48 -17.84 22.75
C HIS A 129 -0.29 -16.45 22.13
N PRO A 130 -1.39 -15.84 21.62
CA PRO A 130 -1.30 -14.55 20.93
C PRO A 130 -1.02 -13.42 21.93
N ASP A 131 -0.05 -12.57 21.60
CA ASP A 131 0.21 -11.33 22.32
C ASP A 131 -0.46 -10.12 21.62
N PHE A 132 -0.12 -8.91 22.07
CA PHE A 132 -0.64 -7.68 21.50
C PHE A 132 -0.36 -7.54 19.99
N PHE A 133 0.82 -7.94 19.50
CA PHE A 133 1.18 -7.80 18.10
C PHE A 133 0.45 -8.82 17.22
N ASP A 134 0.17 -10.02 17.73
CA ASP A 134 -0.66 -11.01 17.03
C ASP A 134 -2.11 -10.55 16.90
N GLN A 135 -2.63 -9.88 17.94
CA GLN A 135 -3.96 -9.27 17.91
C GLN A 135 -3.99 -8.11 16.90
N LEU A 136 -2.97 -7.24 16.92
CA LEU A 136 -2.87 -6.13 15.98
C LEU A 136 -2.80 -6.63 14.54
N TYR A 137 -2.08 -7.71 14.30
CA TYR A 137 -2.00 -8.36 12.99
C TYR A 137 -3.33 -9.01 12.59
N SER A 138 -4.08 -9.61 13.52
CA SER A 138 -5.41 -10.16 13.23
C SER A 138 -6.40 -9.10 12.71
N TYR A 139 -6.23 -7.84 13.12
CA TYR A 139 -6.99 -6.68 12.63
C TYR A 139 -6.18 -5.79 11.68
N ALA A 140 -5.13 -6.33 11.05
CA ALA A 140 -4.16 -5.55 10.30
C ALA A 140 -4.79 -4.60 9.29
N TRP A 141 -5.82 -5.04 8.55
CA TRP A 141 -6.50 -4.21 7.56
C TRP A 141 -7.03 -2.89 8.15
N PHE A 142 -7.72 -2.95 9.29
CA PHE A 142 -8.29 -1.76 9.94
C PHE A 142 -7.21 -0.89 10.57
N VAL A 143 -6.23 -1.52 11.19
CA VAL A 143 -5.11 -0.83 11.84
C VAL A 143 -4.31 -0.04 10.82
N THR A 144 -3.87 -0.68 9.73
CA THR A 144 -3.07 -0.01 8.71
C THR A 144 -3.88 1.03 7.96
N PHE A 145 -5.17 0.78 7.69
CA PHE A 145 -6.08 1.78 7.10
C PHE A 145 -6.19 3.03 7.97
N GLY A 146 -6.50 2.86 9.26
CA GLY A 146 -6.67 3.98 10.18
C GLY A 146 -5.36 4.76 10.38
N LEU A 147 -4.26 4.06 10.58
CA LEU A 147 -2.95 4.69 10.75
C LEU A 147 -2.51 5.42 9.49
N SER A 148 -2.62 4.82 8.30
CA SER A 148 -2.18 5.45 7.07
C SER A 148 -3.04 6.67 6.73
N PHE A 149 -4.36 6.59 6.97
CA PHE A 149 -5.28 7.71 6.82
C PHE A 149 -4.88 8.89 7.72
N LEU A 150 -4.68 8.63 9.02
CA LEU A 150 -4.34 9.68 9.99
C LEU A 150 -2.96 10.28 9.73
N ILE A 151 -1.94 9.45 9.49
CA ILE A 151 -0.58 9.92 9.23
C ILE A 151 -0.53 10.72 7.94
N TYR A 152 -1.14 10.21 6.86
CA TYR A 152 -1.19 10.93 5.59
C TYR A 152 -1.93 12.26 5.73
N TRP A 153 -3.08 12.28 6.43
CA TRP A 153 -3.79 13.51 6.74
C TRP A 153 -2.92 14.51 7.50
N LEU A 154 -2.24 14.08 8.56
CA LEU A 154 -1.37 14.95 9.36
C LEU A 154 -0.22 15.54 8.52
N LEU A 155 0.37 14.73 7.64
CA LEU A 155 1.47 15.13 6.77
C LEU A 155 0.99 16.05 5.64
N MET A 156 -0.21 15.87 5.09
CA MET A 156 -0.68 16.58 3.90
C MET A 156 -1.69 17.71 4.18
N ARG A 157 -2.26 17.80 5.39
CA ARG A 157 -3.27 18.83 5.74
C ARG A 157 -2.81 20.29 5.55
N ARG A 158 -1.50 20.54 5.59
CA ARG A 158 -0.90 21.87 5.38
C ARG A 158 -0.50 22.11 3.92
N GLU A 159 -0.53 21.08 3.09
CA GLU A 159 -0.15 21.11 1.68
C GLU A 159 -1.35 21.18 0.76
N VAL A 160 -2.52 21.61 1.26
CA VAL A 160 -3.73 21.80 0.44
C VAL A 160 -3.49 22.91 -0.58
N VAL A 161 -2.91 22.49 -1.69
CA VAL A 161 -3.29 22.73 -3.08
C VAL A 161 -4.21 23.94 -3.22
N ALA A 162 -3.63 25.04 -3.71
CA ALA A 162 -4.38 26.21 -4.15
C ALA A 162 -5.56 25.76 -5.02
N PRO A 163 -6.76 26.34 -4.83
CA PRO A 163 -7.93 25.99 -5.62
C PRO A 163 -7.59 26.03 -7.11
N VAL A 164 -8.15 25.10 -7.89
CA VAL A 164 -8.16 25.23 -9.34
C VAL A 164 -8.82 26.58 -9.61
N ASN A 165 -8.04 27.57 -10.05
CA ASN A 165 -8.59 28.82 -10.53
C ASN A 165 -9.46 28.46 -11.74
N ALA A 166 -10.78 28.43 -11.52
CA ALA A 166 -11.74 28.47 -12.59
C ALA A 166 -11.49 29.80 -13.31
N LYS A 167 -10.75 29.76 -14.42
CA LYS A 167 -10.64 30.92 -15.30
C LYS A 167 -12.06 31.23 -15.78
N SER A 168 -12.51 32.44 -15.44
CA SER A 168 -13.71 33.11 -15.95
C SER A 168 -13.61 33.36 -17.45
#